data_AF-C5M8N2-F1
#
_entry.id   AF-C5M8N2-F1
#
_cell.length_a   1.000
_cell.length_b   1.000
_cell.length_c   1.000
_cell.angle_alpha   90.00
_cell.angle_beta   90.00
_cell.angle_gamma   90.00
#
_symmetry.space_group_name_H-M   'P 1'
#
loop_
_entity.id
_entity.type
_entity.pdbx_description
1 polymer ?
#
loop_
_entity_poly.entity_id
_entity_poly.type
_entity_poly.pdbx_seq_one_letter_code
_entity_poly.pdbx_strand_id
1 'polypeptide(L)'
;MYVMKKHLKKYHNKTEEKVGRIPIEDIFPESLRSLKLVDEISLYDFGIDIDPCDFILDLQNFKYLESFEFWRGYYQTKNLPISLTRLRLVEITVIDFNELKYLTNLVTLELYEYSDLPNLEIKSPNLRYIDFSDSKIGKLTPERLKLPLNVLEIKMCNCEIDSIDDCFEFPPDLQVLFLDGNNLHQVPSNLPSSLKILGLKYNRFELRSIMPSFPNSLKFLNIEETGITRCKFGTEYDKLEPILTDY
;
A
#
# COMPACT_ATOMS: atom_id res chain seq x y z
N MET A 1 -15.15 13.86 -5.81
CA MET A 1 -14.88 13.35 -4.45
C MET A 1 -16.18 13.41 -3.67
N TYR A 2 -16.77 12.25 -3.37
CA TYR A 2 -17.96 12.18 -2.54
C TYR A 2 -17.55 11.75 -1.13
N VAL A 3 -17.97 12.51 -0.11
CA VAL A 3 -17.69 12.24 1.32
C VAL A 3 -19.02 11.87 1.99
N MET A 4 -19.09 10.66 2.54
CA MET A 4 -20.32 9.97 2.96
C MET A 4 -21.15 10.68 4.05
N LYS A 5 -20.57 11.65 4.77
CA LYS A 5 -21.24 12.37 5.88
C LYS A 5 -22.55 13.11 5.50
N LYS A 6 -22.80 13.44 4.22
CA LYS A 6 -23.88 14.36 3.82
C LYS A 6 -25.23 13.70 3.45
N HIS A 7 -25.31 12.40 3.15
CA HIS A 7 -26.58 11.77 2.67
C HIS A 7 -27.26 10.82 3.62
N LEU A 8 -26.55 10.23 4.59
CA LEU A 8 -27.18 9.30 5.53
C LEU A 8 -28.21 9.99 6.45
N LYS A 9 -28.15 11.33 6.63
CA LYS A 9 -29.22 12.13 7.30
C LYS A 9 -30.62 11.94 6.68
N LYS A 10 -30.71 11.62 5.39
CA LYS A 10 -32.01 11.41 4.69
C LYS A 10 -32.70 10.10 5.10
N TYR A 11 -31.93 9.13 5.61
CA TYR A 11 -32.42 7.80 5.96
C TYR A 11 -32.71 7.64 7.46
N HIS A 12 -32.44 8.67 8.26
CA HIS A 12 -32.60 8.69 9.72
C HIS A 12 -34.03 8.36 10.20
N ASN A 13 -35.05 8.58 9.37
CA ASN A 13 -36.47 8.38 9.74
C ASN A 13 -37.11 7.08 9.18
N LYS A 14 -36.33 6.13 8.65
CA LYS A 14 -36.87 4.86 8.09
C LYS A 14 -36.71 3.65 9.03
N THR A 15 -36.57 3.89 10.34
CA THR A 15 -35.93 2.99 11.32
C THR A 15 -36.76 1.86 11.94
N GLU A 16 -37.87 1.39 11.36
CA GLU A 16 -38.59 0.25 12.00
C GLU A 16 -38.82 -0.99 11.14
N GLU A 17 -38.65 -0.93 9.81
CA GLU A 17 -38.76 -2.14 8.98
C GLU A 17 -37.67 -2.15 7.90
N LYS A 18 -36.72 -3.08 8.03
CA LYS A 18 -35.62 -3.41 7.08
C LYS A 18 -34.34 -2.55 7.16
N VAL A 19 -33.66 -2.58 8.29
CA VAL A 19 -32.25 -2.13 8.39
C VAL A 19 -31.27 -3.12 7.72
N GLY A 20 -31.76 -4.26 7.20
CA GLY A 20 -30.90 -5.33 6.69
C GLY A 20 -30.11 -5.04 5.41
N ARG A 21 -30.50 -4.11 4.53
CA ARG A 21 -29.78 -3.78 3.28
C ARG A 21 -30.24 -2.43 2.76
N ILE A 22 -29.56 -1.33 3.08
CA ILE A 22 -29.66 -0.15 2.19
C ILE A 22 -28.74 -0.48 1.01
N PRO A 23 -29.27 -0.69 -0.21
CA PRO A 23 -28.41 -0.88 -1.38
C PRO A 23 -27.51 0.35 -1.50
N ILE A 24 -26.21 0.12 -1.60
CA ILE A 24 -25.22 1.19 -1.77
C ILE A 24 -25.55 2.05 -3.01
N GLU A 25 -26.20 1.46 -4.01
CA GLU A 25 -26.77 2.14 -5.20
C GLU A 25 -27.78 3.23 -4.86
N ASP A 26 -28.51 3.12 -3.75
CA ASP A 26 -29.43 4.16 -3.28
C ASP A 26 -28.68 5.34 -2.65
N ILE A 27 -27.41 5.12 -2.25
CA ILE A 27 -26.56 6.09 -1.56
C ILE A 27 -25.64 6.81 -2.55
N PHE A 28 -25.13 6.09 -3.56
CA PHE A 28 -24.15 6.61 -4.51
C PHE A 28 -24.61 6.39 -5.97
N PRO A 29 -24.43 7.39 -6.86
CA PRO A 29 -24.78 7.23 -8.26
C PRO A 29 -23.85 6.22 -8.95
N GLU A 30 -24.37 5.43 -9.89
CA GLU A 30 -23.56 4.50 -10.70
C GLU A 30 -22.44 5.21 -11.49
N SER A 31 -22.60 6.50 -11.80
CA SER A 31 -21.62 7.34 -12.48
C SER A 31 -20.46 7.81 -11.58
N LEU A 32 -20.42 7.37 -10.32
CA LEU A 32 -19.38 7.76 -9.37
C LEU A 32 -18.00 7.28 -9.84
N ARG A 33 -17.08 8.23 -10.02
CA ARG A 33 -15.69 7.95 -10.41
C ARG A 33 -14.70 7.88 -9.27
N SER A 34 -15.02 8.50 -8.14
CA SER A 34 -14.13 8.55 -6.98
C SER A 34 -14.94 8.50 -5.69
N LEU A 35 -14.65 7.46 -4.89
CA LEU A 35 -15.26 7.21 -3.60
C LEU A 35 -14.15 7.27 -2.54
N LYS A 36 -14.31 8.18 -1.58
CA LYS A 36 -13.44 8.29 -0.42
C LYS A 36 -14.27 8.17 0.84
N LEU A 37 -14.04 7.10 1.58
CA LEU A 37 -14.66 6.83 2.86
C LEU A 37 -13.62 7.12 3.95
N VAL A 38 -13.97 8.07 4.83
CA VAL A 38 -13.08 8.55 5.91
C VAL A 38 -13.86 8.55 7.21
N ASP A 39 -13.16 8.17 8.26
CA ASP A 39 -13.60 8.01 9.64
C ASP A 39 -14.38 6.71 9.89
N GLU A 40 -14.38 6.31 11.16
CA GLU A 40 -15.50 5.63 11.79
C GLU A 40 -16.77 6.44 11.49
N ILE A 41 -17.33 6.29 10.29
CA ILE A 41 -18.76 6.40 10.16
C ILE A 41 -19.24 5.23 10.98
N SER A 42 -19.40 5.43 12.28
CA SER A 42 -20.14 4.48 13.07
C SER A 42 -21.51 4.47 12.41
N LEU A 43 -21.93 3.31 11.91
CA LEU A 43 -23.30 3.14 11.46
C LEU A 43 -24.28 3.60 12.58
N TYR A 44 -23.84 3.53 13.84
CA TYR A 44 -24.45 4.16 15.02
C TYR A 44 -24.79 5.65 14.86
N ASP A 45 -23.89 6.48 14.30
CA ASP A 45 -24.14 7.92 14.07
C ASP A 45 -25.31 8.17 13.10
N PHE A 46 -25.71 7.13 12.37
CA PHE A 46 -26.82 7.13 11.42
C PHE A 46 -28.01 6.28 11.88
N GLY A 47 -28.00 5.81 13.13
CA GLY A 47 -29.07 4.98 13.72
C GLY A 47 -29.10 3.54 13.18
N ILE A 48 -28.00 3.08 12.59
CA ILE A 48 -27.83 1.73 12.06
C ILE A 48 -27.03 0.94 13.11
N ASP A 49 -27.73 0.16 13.93
CA ASP A 49 -27.15 -0.77 14.91
C ASP A 49 -26.76 -2.07 14.19
N ILE A 50 -25.72 -1.99 13.36
CA ILE A 50 -25.09 -3.15 12.72
C ILE A 50 -23.66 -3.18 13.23
N ASP A 51 -23.22 -4.34 13.71
CA ASP A 51 -21.81 -4.57 14.01
C ASP A 51 -21.01 -4.21 12.74
N PRO A 52 -20.08 -3.25 12.80
CA PRO A 52 -19.26 -2.87 11.66
C PRO A 52 -18.67 -4.07 10.89
N CYS A 53 -18.38 -5.19 11.57
CA CYS A 53 -17.89 -6.44 10.98
C CYS A 53 -18.89 -7.15 10.06
N ASP A 54 -20.20 -6.91 10.23
CA ASP A 54 -21.28 -7.51 9.44
C ASP A 54 -21.63 -6.68 8.19
N PHE A 55 -21.13 -5.46 8.08
CA PHE A 55 -21.40 -4.61 6.93
C PHE A 55 -20.42 -4.91 5.78
N ILE A 56 -21.00 -5.30 4.63
CA ILE A 56 -20.28 -5.59 3.40
C ILE A 56 -20.57 -4.49 2.37
N LEU A 57 -19.53 -3.74 2.01
CA LEU A 57 -19.53 -2.81 0.89
C LEU A 57 -19.33 -3.58 -0.43
N ASP A 58 -20.44 -3.90 -1.10
CA ASP A 58 -20.42 -4.50 -2.43
C ASP A 58 -20.23 -3.44 -3.51
N LEU A 59 -19.12 -3.53 -4.25
CA LEU A 59 -18.75 -2.55 -5.28
C LEU A 59 -19.07 -2.99 -6.72
N GLN A 60 -19.79 -4.11 -6.91
CA GLN A 60 -20.04 -4.71 -8.23
C GLN A 60 -20.67 -3.76 -9.27
N ASN A 61 -21.48 -2.80 -8.82
CA ASN A 61 -22.24 -1.90 -9.71
C ASN A 61 -21.50 -0.59 -10.03
N PHE A 62 -20.33 -0.36 -9.43
CA PHE A 62 -19.52 0.84 -9.64
C PHE A 62 -18.61 0.74 -10.88
N LYS A 63 -19.22 0.59 -12.06
CA LYS A 63 -18.52 0.35 -13.34
C LYS A 63 -17.58 1.49 -13.78
N TYR A 64 -17.77 2.69 -13.24
CA TYR A 64 -16.99 3.88 -13.59
C TYR A 64 -16.06 4.34 -12.45
N LEU A 65 -15.98 3.58 -11.36
CA LEU A 65 -15.18 3.95 -10.20
C LEU A 65 -13.70 3.73 -10.50
N GLU A 66 -12.98 4.84 -10.60
CA GLU A 66 -11.56 4.90 -10.96
C GLU A 66 -10.68 5.02 -9.72
N SER A 67 -11.21 5.57 -8.62
CA SER A 67 -10.49 5.79 -7.38
C SER A 67 -11.34 5.35 -6.19
N PHE A 68 -10.81 4.43 -5.40
CA PHE A 68 -11.41 4.01 -4.14
C PHE A 68 -10.41 4.20 -3.02
N GLU A 69 -10.82 5.00 -2.04
CA GLU A 69 -10.07 5.30 -0.83
C GLU A 69 -10.91 4.90 0.38
N PHE A 70 -10.35 4.05 1.22
CA PHE A 70 -10.97 3.60 2.46
C PHE A 70 -10.05 3.87 3.63
N TRP A 71 -10.50 4.70 4.56
CA TRP A 71 -9.76 5.08 5.75
C TRP A 71 -10.57 4.69 6.99
N ARG A 72 -10.03 3.76 7.79
CA ARG A 72 -10.50 3.40 9.13
C ARG A 72 -11.94 2.88 9.18
N GLY A 73 -12.10 1.56 9.24
CA GLY A 73 -13.36 0.93 9.62
C GLY A 73 -13.35 -0.59 9.49
N TYR A 74 -14.17 -1.28 10.28
CA TYR A 74 -14.30 -2.75 10.31
C TYR A 74 -15.11 -3.34 9.15
N TYR A 75 -15.18 -2.61 8.04
CA TYR A 75 -16.05 -2.95 6.93
C TYR A 75 -15.39 -3.97 6.02
N GLN A 76 -16.20 -4.91 5.54
CA GLN A 76 -15.77 -5.82 4.50
C GLN A 76 -16.04 -5.19 3.14
N THR A 77 -15.10 -5.27 2.19
CA THR A 77 -15.32 -4.86 0.80
C THR A 77 -15.26 -6.09 -0.10
N LYS A 78 -16.14 -6.17 -1.09
CA LYS A 78 -16.09 -7.20 -2.12
C LYS A 78 -16.44 -6.65 -3.50
N ASN A 79 -16.06 -7.38 -4.54
CA ASN A 79 -16.32 -7.06 -5.94
C ASN A 79 -15.70 -5.72 -6.35
N LEU A 80 -14.41 -5.52 -6.05
CA LEU A 80 -13.66 -4.35 -6.50
C LEU A 80 -13.75 -4.20 -8.02
N PRO A 81 -14.16 -3.03 -8.53
CA PRO A 81 -14.43 -2.87 -9.94
C PRO A 81 -13.13 -2.76 -10.75
N ILE A 82 -13.08 -3.43 -11.89
CA ILE A 82 -11.92 -3.41 -12.80
C ILE A 82 -11.60 -2.02 -13.35
N SER A 83 -12.52 -1.06 -13.25
CA SER A 83 -12.28 0.36 -13.60
C SER A 83 -11.31 1.06 -12.66
N LEU A 84 -10.98 0.47 -11.49
CA LEU A 84 -10.07 1.08 -10.54
C LEU A 84 -8.68 1.29 -11.15
N THR A 85 -8.24 2.54 -11.05
CA THR A 85 -6.88 3.00 -11.37
C THR A 85 -6.11 3.33 -10.09
N ARG A 86 -6.80 3.68 -9.00
CA ARG A 86 -6.24 3.93 -7.67
C ARG A 86 -7.03 3.20 -6.60
N LEU A 87 -6.33 2.40 -5.81
CA LEU A 87 -6.87 1.75 -4.63
C LEU A 87 -6.00 2.10 -3.43
N ARG A 88 -6.59 2.74 -2.43
CA ARG A 88 -5.95 3.00 -1.14
C ARG A 88 -6.83 2.46 -0.02
N LEU A 89 -6.27 1.54 0.75
CA LEU A 89 -6.90 0.94 1.91
C LEU A 89 -6.01 1.21 3.12
N VAL A 90 -6.59 1.76 4.18
CA VAL A 90 -5.90 2.07 5.43
C VAL A 90 -6.66 1.40 6.56
N GLU A 91 -5.96 0.56 7.31
CA GLU A 91 -6.39 -0.05 8.58
C GLU A 91 -7.67 -0.91 8.47
N ILE A 92 -7.62 -2.17 8.96
CA ILE A 92 -8.79 -3.01 9.36
C ILE A 92 -9.82 -3.35 8.24
N THR A 93 -9.63 -2.86 7.01
CA THR A 93 -10.53 -3.19 5.89
C THR A 93 -10.38 -4.66 5.53
N VAL A 94 -11.44 -5.43 5.69
CA VAL A 94 -11.48 -6.84 5.30
C VAL A 94 -11.75 -6.92 3.81
N ILE A 95 -10.72 -7.27 3.05
CA ILE A 95 -10.76 -7.46 1.61
C ILE A 95 -10.31 -8.89 1.28
N ASP A 96 -10.94 -9.52 0.29
CA ASP A 96 -10.32 -10.68 -0.36
C ASP A 96 -9.17 -10.19 -1.25
N PHE A 97 -7.94 -10.31 -0.76
CA PHE A 97 -6.74 -9.91 -1.50
C PHE A 97 -6.57 -10.65 -2.84
N ASN A 98 -7.29 -11.75 -3.09
CA ASN A 98 -7.31 -12.37 -4.41
C ASN A 98 -7.98 -11.49 -5.46
N GLU A 99 -8.86 -10.56 -5.06
CA GLU A 99 -9.50 -9.61 -5.98
C GLU A 99 -8.48 -8.71 -6.67
N LEU A 100 -7.35 -8.41 -6.01
CA LEU A 100 -6.28 -7.57 -6.57
C LEU A 100 -5.72 -8.14 -7.89
N LYS A 101 -5.79 -9.47 -8.08
CA LYS A 101 -5.32 -10.14 -9.32
C LYS A 101 -6.13 -9.72 -10.56
N TYR A 102 -7.36 -9.25 -10.37
CA TYR A 102 -8.27 -8.89 -11.46
C TYR A 102 -8.27 -7.39 -11.78
N LEU A 103 -7.60 -6.56 -10.96
CA LEU A 103 -7.55 -5.10 -11.14
C LEU A 103 -6.52 -4.69 -12.19
N THR A 104 -6.78 -5.01 -13.45
CA THR A 104 -5.82 -4.82 -14.56
C THR A 104 -5.57 -3.35 -14.92
N ASN A 105 -6.49 -2.44 -14.58
CA ASN A 105 -6.34 -1.00 -14.81
C ASN A 105 -5.64 -0.27 -13.66
N LEU A 106 -5.28 -0.97 -12.57
CA LEU A 106 -4.69 -0.37 -11.40
C LEU A 106 -3.32 0.24 -11.73
N VAL A 107 -3.14 1.52 -11.38
CA VAL A 107 -1.92 2.32 -11.55
C VAL A 107 -1.25 2.58 -10.20
N THR A 108 -2.05 2.75 -9.15
CA THR A 108 -1.61 3.02 -7.79
C THR A 108 -2.30 2.04 -6.82
N LEU A 109 -1.49 1.34 -6.03
CA LEU A 109 -1.93 0.50 -4.92
C LEU A 109 -1.28 0.97 -3.62
N GLU A 110 -2.11 1.19 -2.62
CA GLU A 110 -1.72 1.74 -1.32
C GLU A 110 -2.42 0.91 -0.23
N LEU A 111 -1.65 0.18 0.58
CA LEU A 111 -2.14 -0.64 1.70
C LEU A 111 -1.40 -0.25 2.98
N TYR A 112 -2.03 0.55 3.84
CA TYR A 112 -1.41 1.08 5.04
C TYR A 112 -1.99 0.44 6.32
N GLU A 113 -1.16 0.37 7.36
CA GLU A 113 -1.56 -0.01 8.72
C GLU A 113 -2.19 -1.42 8.82
N TYR A 114 -1.77 -2.37 7.97
CA TYR A 114 -2.17 -3.78 8.12
C TYR A 114 -1.30 -4.48 9.17
N SER A 115 -1.93 -5.10 10.17
CA SER A 115 -1.24 -5.81 11.25
C SER A 115 -0.40 -6.99 10.76
N ASP A 116 -0.80 -7.60 9.65
CA ASP A 116 -0.03 -8.56 8.87
C ASP A 116 -0.64 -8.62 7.47
N LEU A 117 0.11 -8.25 6.43
CA LEU A 117 -0.36 -8.46 5.06
C LEU A 117 -0.35 -9.96 4.76
N PRO A 118 -1.30 -10.52 4.01
CA PRO A 118 -1.19 -11.91 3.57
C PRO A 118 -0.16 -12.05 2.43
N ASN A 119 0.10 -13.27 1.97
CA ASN A 119 0.89 -13.46 0.75
C ASN A 119 0.17 -12.82 -0.44
N LEU A 120 0.86 -11.93 -1.16
CA LEU A 120 0.28 -11.17 -2.26
C LEU A 120 0.91 -11.53 -3.60
N GLU A 121 0.07 -11.70 -4.61
CA GLU A 121 0.50 -11.80 -6.00
C GLU A 121 -0.27 -10.76 -6.82
N ILE A 122 0.43 -9.68 -7.20
CA ILE A 122 -0.18 -8.55 -7.91
C ILE A 122 0.19 -8.64 -9.39
N LYS A 123 -0.82 -8.72 -10.26
CA LYS A 123 -0.65 -8.93 -11.71
C LYS A 123 -0.97 -7.70 -12.57
N SER A 124 -1.34 -6.59 -11.96
CA SER A 124 -1.80 -5.38 -12.65
C SER A 124 -0.72 -4.84 -13.59
N PRO A 125 -0.88 -4.94 -14.93
CA PRO A 125 0.18 -4.58 -15.88
C PRO A 125 0.42 -3.06 -15.95
N ASN A 126 -0.58 -2.28 -15.55
CA ASN A 126 -0.51 -0.82 -15.54
C ASN A 126 -0.02 -0.24 -14.21
N LEU A 127 0.28 -1.09 -13.22
CA LEU A 127 0.71 -0.64 -11.91
C LEU A 127 2.07 0.04 -12.02
N ARG A 128 2.19 1.20 -11.39
CA ARG A 128 3.40 2.03 -11.40
C ARG A 128 3.88 2.35 -9.99
N TYR A 129 2.97 2.48 -9.04
CA TYR A 129 3.25 2.89 -7.67
C TYR A 129 2.63 1.90 -6.69
N ILE A 130 3.44 1.43 -5.74
CA ILE A 130 3.04 0.61 -4.61
C ILE A 130 3.50 1.28 -3.33
N ASP A 131 2.61 1.35 -2.36
CA ASP A 131 2.94 1.76 -1.00
C ASP A 131 2.31 0.81 0.01
N PHE A 132 3.16 0.11 0.76
CA PHE A 132 2.78 -0.76 1.87
C PHE A 132 3.28 -0.23 3.21
N SER A 133 3.66 1.05 3.27
CA SER A 133 4.25 1.62 4.48
C SER A 133 3.31 1.44 5.67
N ASP A 134 3.90 1.24 6.84
CA ASP A 134 3.22 0.97 8.11
C ASP A 134 2.38 -0.32 8.13
N SER A 135 2.51 -1.19 7.12
CA SER A 135 1.93 -2.54 7.11
C SER A 135 2.99 -3.59 7.41
N LYS A 136 2.71 -4.52 8.34
CA LYS A 136 3.63 -5.59 8.69
C LYS A 136 3.76 -6.58 7.53
N ILE A 137 4.99 -6.73 7.03
CA ILE A 137 5.35 -7.70 6.00
C ILE A 137 6.25 -8.80 6.60
N GLY A 138 7.23 -8.43 7.44
CA GLY A 138 8.27 -9.35 7.89
C GLY A 138 9.22 -9.70 6.75
N LYS A 139 9.61 -10.98 6.61
CA LYS A 139 10.56 -11.40 5.57
C LYS A 139 9.99 -11.23 4.16
N LEU A 140 10.76 -10.61 3.26
CA LEU A 140 10.45 -10.57 1.83
C LEU A 140 10.98 -11.84 1.14
N THR A 141 10.06 -12.68 0.66
CA THR A 141 10.35 -13.87 -0.16
C THR A 141 9.47 -13.89 -1.41
N PRO A 142 9.81 -14.67 -2.46
CA PRO A 142 8.96 -14.84 -3.64
C PRO A 142 7.56 -15.40 -3.35
N GLU A 143 7.38 -16.13 -2.24
CA GLU A 143 6.08 -16.63 -1.79
C GLU A 143 5.29 -15.54 -1.06
N ARG A 144 5.98 -14.65 -0.33
CA ARG A 144 5.39 -13.55 0.44
C ARG A 144 4.78 -12.49 -0.47
N LEU A 145 5.51 -12.08 -1.50
CA LEU A 145 5.13 -10.96 -2.34
C LEU A 145 5.67 -11.13 -3.77
N LYS A 146 4.75 -11.12 -4.74
CA LYS A 146 5.07 -11.09 -6.17
C LYS A 146 4.56 -9.80 -6.79
N LEU A 147 5.49 -9.04 -7.35
CA LEU A 147 5.27 -7.71 -7.90
C LEU A 147 5.20 -7.74 -9.43
N PRO A 148 4.38 -6.89 -10.07
CA PRO A 148 4.38 -6.79 -11.53
C PRO A 148 5.63 -6.05 -12.01
N LEU A 149 6.12 -6.44 -13.19
CA LEU A 149 7.40 -5.98 -13.74
C LEU A 149 7.44 -4.47 -14.07
N ASN A 150 6.28 -3.82 -14.23
CA ASN A 150 6.18 -2.44 -14.69
C ASN A 150 6.16 -1.38 -13.55
N VAL A 151 6.33 -1.81 -12.30
CA VAL A 151 6.31 -0.91 -11.14
C VAL A 151 7.59 -0.06 -11.13
N LEU A 152 7.42 1.25 -10.93
CA LEU A 152 8.51 2.23 -10.95
C LEU A 152 8.86 2.75 -9.56
N GLU A 153 7.93 2.69 -8.62
CA GLU A 153 8.11 3.16 -7.25
C GLU A 153 7.48 2.21 -6.25
N ILE A 154 8.25 1.85 -5.22
CA ILE A 154 7.83 1.01 -4.11
C ILE A 154 8.21 1.71 -2.81
N LYS A 155 7.23 1.83 -1.91
CA LYS A 155 7.43 2.21 -0.52
C LYS A 155 7.02 1.08 0.41
N MET A 156 7.92 0.71 1.31
CA MET A 156 7.73 -0.30 2.34
C MET A 156 8.40 0.20 3.62
N CYS A 157 8.04 1.42 4.04
CA CYS A 157 8.59 2.00 5.26
C CYS A 157 7.90 1.42 6.49
N ASN A 158 8.62 1.19 7.58
CA ASN A 158 8.06 0.66 8.83
C ASN A 158 7.29 -0.68 8.67
N CYS A 159 7.73 -1.56 7.76
CA CYS A 159 7.05 -2.83 7.47
C CYS A 159 7.55 -4.03 8.31
N GLU A 160 8.35 -3.76 9.35
CA GLU A 160 9.05 -4.77 10.16
C GLU A 160 9.89 -5.76 9.33
N ILE A 161 10.39 -5.36 8.17
CA ILE A 161 11.18 -6.25 7.29
C ILE A 161 12.52 -6.52 7.95
N ASP A 162 12.81 -7.79 8.28
CA ASP A 162 14.08 -8.21 8.90
C ASP A 162 15.10 -8.74 7.89
N SER A 163 14.61 -9.23 6.73
CA SER A 163 15.42 -9.85 5.71
C SER A 163 14.71 -9.82 4.35
N ILE A 164 15.52 -9.73 3.30
CA ILE A 164 15.10 -9.87 1.91
C ILE A 164 15.81 -11.10 1.35
N ASP A 165 15.05 -12.05 0.84
CA ASP A 165 15.58 -13.26 0.24
C ASP A 165 16.35 -12.95 -1.05
N ASP A 166 17.48 -13.60 -1.29
CA ASP A 166 18.26 -13.42 -2.51
C ASP A 166 17.45 -13.80 -3.77
N CYS A 167 16.45 -14.68 -3.64
CA CYS A 167 15.54 -15.03 -4.73
C CYS A 167 14.40 -14.03 -4.93
N PHE A 168 14.22 -13.04 -4.05
CA PHE A 168 13.23 -11.99 -4.24
C PHE A 168 13.66 -11.08 -5.40
N GLU A 169 12.80 -10.91 -6.40
CA GLU A 169 13.11 -10.06 -7.55
C GLU A 169 12.33 -8.75 -7.47
N PHE A 170 13.06 -7.64 -7.37
CA PHE A 170 12.47 -6.33 -7.58
C PHE A 170 12.13 -6.12 -9.06
N PRO A 171 11.11 -5.31 -9.39
CA PRO A 171 10.80 -4.95 -10.77
C PRO A 171 12.03 -4.39 -11.50
N PRO A 172 12.31 -4.83 -12.74
CA PRO A 172 13.56 -4.48 -13.44
C PRO A 172 13.67 -2.98 -13.76
N ASP A 173 12.54 -2.29 -13.90
CA ASP A 173 12.47 -0.85 -14.20
C ASP A 173 12.23 0.03 -12.95
N LEU A 174 12.34 -0.55 -11.74
CA LEU A 174 12.12 0.15 -10.49
C LEU A 174 13.14 1.30 -10.31
N GLN A 175 12.63 2.51 -10.14
CA GLN A 175 13.45 3.72 -10.02
C GLN A 175 13.57 4.22 -8.58
N VAL A 176 12.56 3.95 -7.75
CA VAL A 176 12.47 4.44 -6.38
C VAL A 176 12.10 3.31 -5.44
N LEU A 177 12.93 3.09 -4.42
CA LEU A 177 12.71 2.10 -3.38
C LEU A 177 12.94 2.73 -2.01
N PHE A 178 11.90 2.76 -1.18
CA PHE A 178 11.99 3.17 0.21
C PHE A 178 11.76 1.96 1.13
N LEU A 179 12.76 1.68 1.96
CA LEU A 179 12.79 0.61 2.95
C LEU A 179 13.16 1.19 4.33
N ASP A 180 12.83 2.45 4.58
CA ASP A 180 13.16 3.15 5.82
C ASP A 180 12.40 2.55 7.03
N GLY A 181 12.99 2.61 8.22
CA GLY A 181 12.33 2.18 9.46
C GLY A 181 12.08 0.67 9.57
N ASN A 182 12.84 -0.14 8.86
CA ASN A 182 12.76 -1.61 8.93
C ASN A 182 13.80 -2.20 9.90
N ASN A 183 13.85 -3.53 9.99
CA ASN A 183 14.76 -4.27 10.85
C ASN A 183 15.89 -4.93 10.06
N LEU A 184 16.23 -4.42 8.87
CA LEU A 184 17.22 -5.05 8.01
C LEU A 184 18.61 -5.05 8.67
N HIS A 185 19.28 -6.19 8.63
CA HIS A 185 20.65 -6.35 9.14
C HIS A 185 21.73 -6.24 8.07
N GLN A 186 21.33 -6.30 6.80
CA GLN A 186 22.20 -6.19 5.63
C GLN A 186 21.53 -5.34 4.55
N VAL A 187 22.34 -4.64 3.76
CA VAL A 187 21.85 -3.93 2.57
C VAL A 187 21.43 -4.96 1.52
N PRO A 188 20.29 -4.78 0.83
CA PRO A 188 19.85 -5.73 -0.20
C PRO A 188 20.89 -5.86 -1.33
N SER A 189 21.23 -7.10 -1.71
CA SER A 189 22.20 -7.44 -2.75
C SER A 189 21.59 -7.43 -4.16
N ASN A 190 20.26 -7.57 -4.24
CA ASN A 190 19.45 -7.78 -5.44
C ASN A 190 18.76 -6.50 -5.95
N LEU A 191 19.39 -5.33 -5.77
CA LEU A 191 18.83 -4.06 -6.22
C LEU A 191 18.81 -3.98 -7.77
N PRO A 192 17.72 -3.49 -8.39
CA PRO A 192 17.60 -3.42 -9.84
C PRO A 192 18.55 -2.35 -10.42
N SER A 193 19.08 -2.60 -11.61
CA SER A 193 20.07 -1.73 -12.26
C SER A 193 19.52 -0.35 -12.68
N SER A 194 18.21 -0.16 -12.67
CA SER A 194 17.50 1.07 -13.00
C SER A 194 17.28 2.00 -11.79
N LEU A 195 17.60 1.54 -10.58
CA LEU A 195 17.29 2.24 -9.32
C LEU A 195 18.03 3.57 -9.19
N LYS A 196 17.27 4.65 -8.98
CA LYS A 196 17.79 6.03 -8.86
C LYS A 196 17.75 6.54 -7.43
N ILE A 197 16.79 6.09 -6.62
CA ILE A 197 16.57 6.54 -5.24
C ILE A 197 16.43 5.31 -4.35
N LEU A 198 17.21 5.27 -3.27
CA LEU A 198 17.17 4.23 -2.26
C LEU A 198 17.12 4.83 -0.85
N GLY A 199 16.03 4.57 -0.13
CA GLY A 199 15.90 4.86 1.30
C GLY A 199 16.10 3.62 2.15
N LEU A 200 17.04 3.68 3.09
CA LEU A 200 17.38 2.63 4.05
C LEU A 200 17.52 3.20 5.48
N LYS A 201 17.06 4.42 5.74
CA LYS A 201 17.13 5.10 7.03
C LYS A 201 16.55 4.23 8.15
N TYR A 202 17.04 4.35 9.38
CA TYR A 202 16.48 3.65 10.55
C TYR A 202 16.43 2.12 10.40
N ASN A 203 17.43 1.51 9.76
CA ASN A 203 17.63 0.06 9.76
C ASN A 203 18.70 -0.38 10.78
N ARG A 204 18.87 -1.69 10.96
CA ARG A 204 19.74 -2.28 12.01
C ARG A 204 20.98 -2.95 11.42
N PHE A 205 21.64 -2.28 10.48
CA PHE A 205 22.78 -2.86 9.78
C PHE A 205 23.96 -3.11 10.71
N GLU A 206 24.57 -4.28 10.60
CA GLU A 206 25.75 -4.59 11.40
C GLU A 206 26.97 -3.83 10.90
N LEU A 207 27.83 -3.39 11.83
CA LEU A 207 29.07 -2.69 11.49
C LEU A 207 30.03 -3.54 10.64
N ARG A 208 29.85 -4.85 10.55
CA ARG A 208 30.74 -5.74 9.79
C ARG A 208 30.11 -6.26 8.50
N SER A 209 28.89 -5.85 8.17
CA SER A 209 28.21 -6.29 6.95
C SER A 209 29.04 -5.92 5.72
N ILE A 210 29.17 -6.89 4.81
CA ILE A 210 29.75 -6.66 3.49
C ILE A 210 28.80 -5.76 2.73
N MET A 211 29.32 -4.64 2.22
CA MET A 211 28.52 -3.68 1.48
C MET A 211 28.40 -4.14 0.02
N PRO A 212 27.17 -4.29 -0.53
CA PRO A 212 27.02 -4.59 -1.94
C PRO A 212 27.41 -3.37 -2.79
N SER A 213 27.77 -3.63 -4.04
CA SER A 213 27.89 -2.56 -5.04
C SER A 213 26.50 -2.02 -5.37
N PHE A 214 26.35 -0.69 -5.36
CA PHE A 214 25.10 -0.07 -5.77
C PHE A 214 24.97 0.00 -7.30
N PRO A 215 23.74 0.06 -7.83
CA PRO A 215 23.51 0.34 -9.24
C PRO A 215 24.17 1.65 -9.68
N ASN A 216 24.82 1.66 -10.85
CA ASN A 216 25.43 2.87 -11.42
C ASN A 216 24.43 4.02 -11.69
N SER A 217 23.13 3.70 -11.73
CA SER A 217 22.04 4.65 -11.92
C SER A 217 21.62 5.34 -10.63
N LEU A 218 22.09 4.87 -9.47
CA LEU A 218 21.74 5.40 -8.15
C LEU A 218 22.28 6.83 -8.02
N LYS A 219 21.38 7.75 -7.66
CA LYS A 219 21.68 9.18 -7.49
C LYS A 219 21.51 9.62 -6.04
N PHE A 220 20.51 9.05 -5.38
CA PHE A 220 20.14 9.41 -4.03
C PHE A 220 20.14 8.19 -3.13
N LEU A 221 20.82 8.29 -1.99
CA LEU A 221 20.90 7.24 -0.98
C LEU A 221 20.72 7.83 0.40
N ASN A 222 19.69 7.37 1.11
CA ASN A 222 19.50 7.67 2.52
C ASN A 222 19.84 6.44 3.38
N ILE A 223 20.84 6.59 4.24
CA ILE A 223 21.32 5.57 5.18
C ILE A 223 21.50 6.18 6.58
N GLU A 224 20.85 7.31 6.84
CA GLU A 224 20.90 7.95 8.14
C GLU A 224 20.40 6.99 9.22
N GLU A 225 21.00 7.05 10.41
CA GLU A 225 20.53 6.26 11.56
C GLU A 225 20.54 4.73 11.32
N THR A 226 21.42 4.25 10.43
CA THR A 226 21.61 2.80 10.15
C THR A 226 22.76 2.15 10.91
N GLY A 227 23.52 2.93 11.68
CA GLY A 227 24.77 2.49 12.30
C GLY A 227 25.96 2.36 11.34
N ILE A 228 25.76 2.53 10.03
CA ILE A 228 26.85 2.53 9.03
C ILE A 228 27.45 3.93 8.87
N THR A 229 28.77 4.01 8.94
CA THR A 229 29.54 5.22 8.64
C THR A 229 29.83 5.34 7.15
N ARG A 230 29.77 6.57 6.58
CA ARG A 230 30.03 6.86 5.16
C ARG A 230 31.34 6.26 4.62
N CYS A 231 32.38 6.18 5.44
CA CYS A 231 33.68 5.61 5.06
C CYS A 231 33.66 4.14 4.59
N LYS A 232 32.58 3.39 4.84
CA LYS A 232 32.45 1.99 4.41
C LYS A 232 31.97 1.80 2.98
N PHE A 233 31.46 2.86 2.35
CA PHE A 233 30.97 2.80 0.97
C PHE A 233 32.02 3.20 -0.08
N GLY A 234 33.24 3.55 0.36
CA GLY A 234 34.28 4.05 -0.54
C GLY A 234 33.86 5.32 -1.28
N THR A 235 34.56 5.62 -2.38
CA THR A 235 34.37 6.85 -3.18
C THR A 235 33.07 6.85 -4.01
N GLU A 236 32.35 5.73 -4.08
CA GLU A 236 31.07 5.65 -4.79
C GLU A 236 29.98 6.46 -4.08
N TYR A 237 30.01 6.49 -2.74
CA TYR A 237 29.07 7.26 -1.93
C TYR A 237 29.25 8.77 -2.06
N ASP A 238 30.48 9.25 -2.29
CA ASP A 238 30.75 10.68 -2.44
C ASP A 238 30.05 11.31 -3.66
N LYS A 239 29.57 10.47 -4.59
CA LYS A 239 28.79 10.89 -5.77
C LYS A 239 27.28 10.92 -5.52
N LEU A 240 26.81 10.40 -4.38
CA LEU A 240 25.40 10.30 -4.05
C LEU A 240 24.94 11.52 -3.26
N GLU A 241 23.78 12.05 -3.62
CA GLU A 241 23.15 13.15 -2.89
C GLU A 241 22.29 12.57 -1.74
N PRO A 242 22.24 13.23 -0.56
CA PRO A 242 21.30 12.85 0.48
C PRO A 242 19.86 13.10 0.01
N ILE A 243 18.92 12.27 0.46
CA ILE A 243 17.50 12.51 0.24
C ILE A 243 17.07 13.66 1.16
N LEU A 244 16.79 14.85 0.59
CA LEU A 244 16.47 16.08 1.33
C LEU A 244 15.02 16.16 1.84
N THR A 245 14.24 15.10 1.65
CA THR A 245 12.80 15.10 1.95
C THR A 245 12.51 13.99 2.95
N ASP A 246 12.10 14.38 4.15
CA ASP A 246 11.35 13.53 5.07
C ASP A 246 9.98 13.27 4.41
N TYR A 247 9.78 12.09 3.81
CA TYR A 247 8.48 11.61 3.33
C TYR A 247 7.87 10.67 4.36
#